data_AF-A0A8T2MD35-F1
#
_entry.id   AF-A0A8T2MD35-F1
#
_cell.length_a   1.000
_cell.length_b   1.000
_cell.length_c   1.000
_cell.angle_alpha   90.00
_cell.angle_beta   90.00
_cell.angle_gamma   90.00
#
_symmetry.space_group_name_H-M   'P 1'
#
loop_
_entity.id
_entity.type
_entity.pdbx_description
1 polymer ?
#
loop_
_entity_poly.entity_id
_entity_poly.type
_entity_poly.pdbx_seq_one_letter_code
_entity_poly.pdbx_strand_id
1 'polypeptide(L)'
;MKTFSLLLVIIVVSTTALSAPTEKHKLQSVILKEILDNVRQLNATFNIKTKTIMVQEVITTKNCSLEYFCKAGNVLGSLKAEALGIKEQVWLLPRLLVAYTRNIQCENPAPDHSPSSPASVELQHLLKNIRQCAQKMNAHH
;
A
#
# COMPACT_ATOMS: atom_id res chain seq x y z
N MET A 1 -4.42 -65.25 31.70
CA MET A 1 -4.97 -63.88 31.72
C MET A 1 -3.92 -62.94 32.29
N LYS A 2 -3.25 -62.16 31.43
CA LYS A 2 -2.43 -60.99 31.79
C LYS A 2 -2.42 -60.08 30.56
N THR A 3 -2.70 -58.82 30.83
CA THR A 3 -3.11 -57.74 29.92
C THR A 3 -1.98 -57.27 29.00
N PHE A 4 -2.29 -57.09 27.71
CA PHE A 4 -1.48 -56.31 26.78
C PHE A 4 -1.62 -54.82 27.12
N SER A 5 -0.57 -54.21 27.67
CA SER A 5 -0.46 -52.75 27.73
C SER A 5 0.07 -52.23 26.39
N LEU A 6 -0.85 -51.76 25.54
CA LEU A 6 -0.54 -50.87 24.44
C LEU A 6 -0.01 -49.54 25.01
N LEU A 7 1.28 -49.29 24.85
CA LEU A 7 1.86 -47.96 25.05
C LEU A 7 1.71 -47.18 23.74
N LEU A 8 0.62 -46.41 23.67
CA LEU A 8 0.38 -45.41 22.64
C LEU A 8 1.34 -44.25 22.89
N VAL A 9 2.47 -44.19 22.16
CA VAL A 9 3.36 -43.03 22.19
C VAL A 9 2.70 -41.93 21.36
N ILE A 10 1.94 -41.05 22.02
CA ILE A 10 1.47 -39.80 21.43
C ILE A 10 2.68 -38.89 21.33
N ILE A 11 3.27 -38.80 20.13
CA ILE A 11 4.20 -37.72 19.80
C ILE A 11 3.39 -36.44 19.74
N VAL A 12 3.34 -35.70 20.84
CA VAL A 12 2.95 -34.29 20.83
C VAL A 12 4.07 -33.55 20.12
N VAL A 13 3.92 -33.35 18.81
CA VAL A 13 4.71 -32.36 18.08
C VAL A 13 4.23 -31.00 18.59
N SER A 14 4.86 -30.52 19.65
CA SER A 14 4.76 -29.12 20.07
C SER A 14 5.40 -28.28 18.98
N THR A 15 4.63 -27.91 17.95
CA THR A 15 5.01 -26.82 17.05
C THR A 15 4.86 -25.52 17.84
N THR A 16 5.87 -25.20 18.65
CA THR A 16 6.06 -23.85 19.15
C THR A 16 6.32 -22.96 17.94
N ALA A 17 5.26 -22.31 17.48
CA ALA A 17 5.29 -21.25 16.51
C ALA A 17 6.10 -20.08 17.08
N LEU A 18 7.31 -19.84 16.54
CA LEU A 18 8.02 -18.60 16.81
C LEU A 18 9.05 -18.27 15.71
N SER A 19 8.58 -18.08 14.47
CA SER A 19 9.40 -17.49 13.40
C SER A 19 8.59 -16.77 12.31
N ALA A 20 7.46 -16.15 12.68
CA ALA A 20 6.59 -15.40 11.76
C ALA A 20 6.76 -13.84 11.68
N PRO A 21 7.45 -13.13 12.61
CA PRO A 21 7.57 -11.66 12.49
C PRO A 21 8.52 -11.22 11.36
N THR A 22 9.61 -11.96 11.14
CA THR A 22 10.73 -11.52 10.30
C THR A 22 10.41 -11.48 8.81
N GLU A 23 9.65 -12.47 8.30
CA GLU A 23 9.22 -12.48 6.89
C GLU A 23 8.16 -11.42 6.60
N LYS A 24 7.29 -11.16 7.58
CA LYS A 24 6.24 -10.14 7.48
C LYS A 24 6.84 -8.75 7.28
N HIS A 25 7.86 -8.41 8.06
CA HIS A 25 8.59 -7.15 7.96
C HIS A 25 9.40 -7.04 6.67
N LYS A 26 10.06 -8.13 6.23
CA LYS A 26 10.79 -8.17 4.96
C LYS A 26 9.88 -7.88 3.76
N LEU A 27 8.72 -8.52 3.68
CA LEU A 27 7.78 -8.30 2.57
C LEU A 27 7.28 -6.84 2.53
N GLN A 28 6.98 -6.24 3.69
CA GLN A 28 6.57 -4.83 3.77
C GLN A 28 7.67 -3.87 3.30
N SER A 29 8.92 -4.13 3.67
CA SER A 29 10.07 -3.33 3.19
C SER A 29 10.24 -3.44 1.67
N VAL A 30 10.07 -4.64 1.09
CA VAL A 30 10.13 -4.84 -0.37
C VAL A 30 9.04 -4.03 -1.08
N ILE A 31 7.79 -4.11 -0.61
CA ILE A 31 6.67 -3.36 -1.22
C ILE A 31 6.89 -1.84 -1.08
N LEU A 32 7.37 -1.36 0.07
CA LEU A 32 7.70 0.07 0.25
C LEU A 32 8.76 0.55 -0.72
N LYS A 33 9.80 -0.24 -0.98
CA LYS A 33 10.82 0.10 -2.00
C LYS A 33 10.21 0.19 -3.39
N GLU A 34 9.38 -0.78 -3.76
CA GLU A 34 8.68 -0.79 -5.05
C GLU A 34 7.75 0.43 -5.20
N ILE A 35 7.03 0.83 -4.14
CA ILE A 35 6.23 2.06 -4.11
C ILE A 35 7.12 3.28 -4.39
N LEU A 36 8.26 3.40 -3.71
CA LEU A 36 9.17 4.53 -3.87
C LEU A 36 9.74 4.61 -5.29
N ASP A 37 10.12 3.48 -5.87
CA ASP A 37 10.67 3.40 -7.22
C ASP A 37 9.60 3.71 -8.28
N ASN A 38 8.37 3.19 -8.12
CA ASN A 38 7.27 3.49 -9.03
C ASN A 38 6.87 4.98 -8.97
N VAL A 39 6.81 5.60 -7.78
CA VAL A 39 6.59 7.05 -7.65
C VAL A 39 7.70 7.86 -8.34
N ARG A 40 8.97 7.43 -8.24
CA ARG A 40 10.09 8.09 -8.93
C ARG A 40 9.90 8.04 -10.44
N GLN A 41 9.56 6.88 -10.99
CA GLN A 41 9.34 6.69 -12.43
C GLN A 41 8.15 7.50 -12.94
N LEU A 42 7.05 7.53 -12.18
CA LEU A 42 5.86 8.32 -12.52
C LEU A 42 6.16 9.81 -12.54
N ASN A 43 6.87 10.33 -11.54
CA ASN A 43 7.28 11.73 -11.52
C ASN A 43 8.18 12.10 -12.70
N ALA A 44 9.13 11.24 -13.08
CA ALA A 44 9.95 11.47 -14.27
C ALA A 44 9.10 11.51 -15.55
N THR A 45 8.06 10.68 -15.63
CA THR A 45 7.15 10.63 -16.78
C THR A 45 6.22 11.84 -16.85
N PHE A 46 5.67 12.28 -15.71
CA PHE A 46 4.78 13.43 -15.63
C PHE A 46 5.51 14.77 -15.80
N ASN A 47 6.76 14.87 -15.38
CA ASN A 47 7.55 16.08 -15.61
C ASN A 47 7.75 16.38 -17.11
N ILE A 48 7.56 15.38 -17.98
CA ILE A 48 7.64 15.48 -19.44
C ILE A 48 6.27 15.86 -20.05
N LYS A 49 5.15 15.70 -19.31
CA LYS A 49 3.79 15.89 -19.82
C LYS A 49 3.09 17.05 -19.10
N THR A 50 2.71 18.10 -19.85
CA THR A 50 2.06 19.34 -19.38
C THR A 50 0.62 19.19 -18.89
N LYS A 51 0.13 17.98 -18.61
CA LYS A 51 -1.28 17.77 -18.23
C LYS A 51 -1.43 17.80 -16.71
N THR A 52 -2.06 18.87 -16.21
CA THR A 52 -2.51 18.95 -14.82
C THR A 52 -3.68 18.02 -14.60
N ILE A 53 -3.53 17.08 -13.67
CA ILE A 53 -4.58 16.14 -13.26
C ILE A 53 -4.86 16.39 -11.78
N MET A 54 -6.12 16.62 -11.46
CA MET A 54 -6.58 16.87 -10.10
C MET A 54 -7.11 15.58 -9.48
N VAL A 55 -6.80 15.36 -8.21
CA VAL A 55 -7.14 14.17 -7.44
C VAL A 55 -7.43 14.57 -5.99
N GLN A 56 -8.15 13.74 -5.25
CA GLN A 56 -8.42 13.99 -3.83
C GLN A 56 -7.16 13.77 -2.97
N GLU A 57 -6.85 14.73 -2.09
CA GLU A 57 -5.76 14.66 -1.12
C GLU A 57 -6.14 13.79 0.08
N VAL A 58 -6.12 12.48 -0.13
CA VAL A 58 -6.41 11.52 0.94
C VAL A 58 -5.21 11.24 1.85
N ILE A 59 -3.99 11.54 1.42
CA ILE A 59 -2.77 11.30 2.20
C ILE A 59 -1.88 12.54 2.20
N THR A 60 -1.35 12.85 3.38
CA THR A 60 -0.48 13.98 3.71
C THR A 60 0.67 13.51 4.59
N THR A 61 1.71 14.33 4.73
CA THR A 61 2.84 14.02 5.62
C THR A 61 2.47 13.91 7.10
N LYS A 62 1.27 14.36 7.50
CA LYS A 62 0.76 14.32 8.88
C LYS A 62 0.00 13.03 9.20
N ASN A 63 -0.51 12.31 8.20
CA ASN A 63 -1.38 11.14 8.38
C ASN A 63 -0.84 9.90 7.62
N CYS A 64 0.45 9.63 7.74
CA CYS A 64 1.09 8.46 7.12
C CYS A 64 0.72 7.16 7.86
N SER A 65 -0.43 6.58 7.51
CA SER A 65 -0.89 5.29 8.05
C SER A 65 -1.29 4.33 6.92
N LEU A 66 -1.42 3.04 7.23
CA LEU A 66 -1.89 2.04 6.26
C LEU A 66 -3.27 2.38 5.70
N GLU A 67 -4.17 2.94 6.51
CA GLU A 67 -5.49 3.37 6.05
C GLU A 67 -5.39 4.41 4.93
N TYR A 68 -4.52 5.42 5.08
CA TYR A 68 -4.36 6.48 4.09
C TYR A 68 -3.58 6.03 2.85
N PHE A 69 -2.68 5.04 2.97
CA PHE A 69 -2.14 4.36 1.79
C PHE A 69 -3.21 3.61 1.01
N CYS A 70 -4.15 2.96 1.70
CA CYS A 70 -5.28 2.27 1.06
C CYS A 70 -6.16 3.28 0.30
N LYS A 71 -6.54 4.38 0.96
CA LYS A 71 -7.35 5.45 0.32
C LYS A 71 -6.63 6.03 -0.90
N ALA A 72 -5.33 6.28 -0.80
CA ALA A 72 -4.52 6.75 -1.94
C ALA A 72 -4.50 5.73 -3.08
N GLY A 73 -4.39 4.43 -2.76
CA GLY A 73 -4.51 3.34 -3.73
C GLY A 73 -5.85 3.38 -4.48
N ASN A 74 -6.96 3.56 -3.77
CA ASN A 74 -8.29 3.62 -4.38
C ASN A 74 -8.48 4.87 -5.25
N VAL A 75 -8.03 6.05 -4.78
CA VAL A 75 -8.07 7.30 -5.55
C VAL A 75 -7.30 7.14 -6.85
N LEU A 76 -6.06 6.65 -6.79
CA LEU A 76 -5.24 6.45 -7.97
C LEU A 76 -5.77 5.33 -8.89
N GLY A 77 -6.37 4.28 -8.31
CA GLY A 77 -6.98 3.18 -9.05
C GLY A 77 -8.20 3.58 -9.87
N SER A 78 -8.86 4.68 -9.50
CA SER A 78 -9.96 5.26 -10.29
C SER A 78 -9.48 5.98 -11.56
N LEU A 79 -8.19 6.32 -11.65
CA LEU A 79 -7.61 6.96 -12.83
C LEU A 79 -7.23 5.92 -13.87
N LYS A 80 -7.66 6.15 -15.12
CA LYS A 80 -7.23 5.35 -16.28
C LYS A 80 -5.80 5.72 -16.68
N ALA A 81 -4.93 4.75 -16.92
CA ALA A 81 -3.55 5.00 -17.35
C ALA A 81 -3.49 5.84 -18.64
N GLU A 82 -4.44 5.65 -19.54
CA GLU A 82 -4.61 6.44 -20.77
C GLU A 82 -4.80 7.94 -20.49
N ALA A 83 -5.58 8.28 -19.45
CA ALA A 83 -5.83 9.68 -19.07
C ALA A 83 -4.55 10.37 -18.58
N LEU A 84 -3.61 9.58 -18.05
CA LEU A 84 -2.27 9.97 -17.62
C LEU A 84 -1.25 9.93 -18.77
N GLY A 85 -1.64 9.39 -19.93
CA GLY A 85 -0.77 9.15 -21.07
C GLY A 85 0.33 8.12 -20.79
N ILE A 86 0.15 7.22 -19.84
CA ILE A 86 1.12 6.16 -19.54
C ILE A 86 0.57 4.80 -19.98
N LYS A 87 1.46 3.83 -20.18
CA LYS A 87 1.04 2.44 -20.45
C LYS A 87 0.52 1.82 -19.16
N GLU A 88 -0.54 1.02 -19.26
CA GLU A 88 -1.12 0.29 -18.11
C GLU A 88 -0.08 -0.50 -17.29
N GLN A 89 0.88 -1.12 -17.98
CA GLN A 89 1.98 -1.86 -17.33
C GLN A 89 2.90 -0.99 -16.44
N VAL A 90 2.87 0.34 -16.60
CA VAL A 90 3.62 1.31 -15.78
C VAL A 90 2.77 1.83 -14.62
N TRP A 91 1.43 1.73 -14.71
CA TRP A 91 0.48 2.20 -13.69
C TRP A 91 0.27 1.19 -12.56
N LEU A 92 1.37 0.80 -11.91
CA LEU A 92 1.38 -0.21 -10.85
C LEU A 92 1.10 0.37 -9.46
N LEU A 93 1.35 1.68 -9.27
CA LEU A 93 1.24 2.34 -7.97
C LEU A 93 -0.08 2.05 -7.22
N PRO A 94 -1.28 2.12 -7.83
CA PRO A 94 -2.51 1.81 -7.11
C PRO A 94 -2.50 0.42 -6.48
N ARG A 95 -2.03 -0.59 -7.22
CA ARG A 95 -1.98 -1.98 -6.77
C ARG A 95 -0.95 -2.18 -5.67
N LEU A 96 0.21 -1.54 -5.78
CA LEU A 96 1.26 -1.59 -4.77
C LEU A 96 0.79 -0.98 -3.44
N LEU A 97 0.07 0.14 -3.51
CA LEU A 97 -0.49 0.79 -2.33
C LEU A 97 -1.51 -0.10 -1.62
N VAL A 98 -2.43 -0.73 -2.35
CA VAL A 98 -3.40 -1.67 -1.78
C VAL A 98 -2.72 -2.94 -1.26
N ALA A 99 -1.71 -3.46 -1.96
CA ALA A 99 -0.95 -4.62 -1.50
C ALA A 99 -0.20 -4.36 -0.19
N TYR A 100 0.37 -3.16 -0.02
CA TYR A 100 1.09 -2.76 1.19
C TYR A 100 0.18 -2.78 2.44
N THR A 101 -1.11 -2.47 2.26
CA THR A 101 -2.08 -2.37 3.36
C THR A 101 -2.70 -3.71 3.74
N ARG A 102 -2.38 -4.80 3.02
CA ARG A 102 -2.76 -6.18 3.36
C ARG A 102 -4.26 -6.35 3.62
N ASN A 103 -5.09 -5.80 2.74
CA ASN A 103 -6.56 -5.88 2.80
C ASN A 103 -7.22 -5.13 3.96
N ILE A 104 -6.59 -4.07 4.48
CA ILE A 104 -7.36 -3.08 5.26
C ILE A 104 -8.50 -2.58 4.36
N GLN A 105 -9.74 -2.76 4.80
CA GLN A 105 -10.87 -2.09 4.20
C GLN A 105 -10.80 -0.62 4.61
N CYS A 106 -10.47 0.22 3.63
CA CYS A 106 -10.62 1.65 3.77
C CYS A 106 -11.88 2.10 3.06
N GLU A 107 -12.63 3.01 3.69
CA GLU A 107 -13.73 3.69 3.01
C GLU A 107 -13.17 4.54 1.87
N ASN A 108 -13.85 4.48 0.73
CA ASN A 108 -13.56 5.41 -0.34
C ASN A 108 -13.85 6.83 0.13
N PRO A 109 -13.00 7.80 -0.20
CA PRO A 109 -13.24 9.19 0.18
C PRO A 109 -14.55 9.70 -0.44
N ALA A 110 -15.23 10.58 0.28
CA ALA A 110 -16.48 11.17 -0.17
C ALA A 110 -16.27 11.95 -1.49
N PRO A 111 -17.24 11.95 -2.41
CA PRO A 111 -17.16 12.73 -3.65
C PRO A 111 -17.07 14.24 -3.35
N ASP A 112 -16.47 15.01 -4.26
CA ASP A 112 -16.07 16.44 -4.12
C ASP A 112 -17.16 17.46 -3.70
N HIS A 113 -18.39 17.02 -3.45
CA HIS A 113 -19.51 17.87 -3.05
C HIS A 113 -19.92 17.72 -1.58
N SER A 114 -19.23 16.90 -0.78
CA SER A 114 -19.48 16.81 0.67
C SER A 114 -18.65 17.86 1.44
N PRO A 115 -19.21 18.52 2.48
CA PRO A 115 -18.46 19.47 3.31
C PRO A 115 -17.25 18.87 4.03
N SER A 116 -17.21 17.53 4.12
CA SER A 116 -16.13 16.73 4.69
C SER A 116 -15.17 16.14 3.63
N SER A 117 -15.31 16.50 2.35
CA SER A 117 -14.51 15.93 1.28
C SER A 117 -13.05 16.38 1.36
N PRO A 118 -12.09 15.48 1.09
CA PRO A 118 -10.68 15.87 1.01
C PRO A 118 -10.48 16.96 -0.05
N ALA A 119 -9.53 17.87 0.19
CA ALA A 119 -9.19 18.89 -0.78
C ALA A 119 -8.74 18.27 -2.11
N SER A 120 -9.06 18.91 -3.24
CA SER A 120 -8.54 18.51 -4.55
C SER A 120 -7.16 19.10 -4.78
N VAL A 121 -6.19 18.27 -5.13
CA VAL A 121 -4.78 18.63 -5.34
C VAL A 121 -4.27 18.07 -6.66
N GLU A 122 -3.17 18.60 -7.15
CA GLU A 122 -2.50 18.01 -8.32
C GLU A 122 -1.98 16.61 -8.01
N LEU A 123 -2.05 15.71 -9.00
CA LEU A 123 -1.54 14.34 -8.90
C LEU A 123 -0.08 14.31 -8.43
N GLN A 124 0.76 15.25 -8.92
CA GLN A 124 2.16 15.35 -8.49
C GLN A 124 2.31 15.62 -6.99
N HIS A 125 1.41 16.41 -6.42
CA HIS A 125 1.38 16.69 -4.98
C HIS A 125 0.97 15.44 -4.18
N LEU A 126 -0.05 14.71 -4.64
CA LEU A 126 -0.44 13.43 -4.03
C LEU A 126 0.72 12.41 -4.08
N LEU A 127 1.40 12.28 -5.23
CA LEU A 127 2.57 11.41 -5.41
C LEU A 127 3.72 11.80 -4.48
N LYS A 128 3.95 13.10 -4.29
CA LYS A 128 4.94 13.62 -3.33
C LYS A 128 4.59 13.21 -1.90
N ASN A 129 3.34 13.35 -1.48
CA ASN A 129 2.89 12.93 -0.14
C ASN A 129 3.06 11.41 0.06
N ILE A 130 2.68 10.60 -0.94
CA ILE A 130 2.88 9.14 -0.91
C ILE A 130 4.36 8.79 -0.72
N ARG A 131 5.26 9.42 -1.49
CA ARG A 131 6.71 9.21 -1.36
C ARG A 131 7.21 9.56 0.04
N GLN A 132 6.84 10.72 0.56
CA GLN A 132 7.29 11.17 1.88
C GLN A 132 6.78 10.23 2.99
N CYS A 133 5.53 9.78 2.91
CA CYS A 133 5.02 8.79 3.84
C CYS A 133 5.72 7.43 3.71
N ALA A 134 5.97 6.94 2.49
CA ALA A 134 6.65 5.67 2.29
C ALA A 134 8.09 5.72 2.83
N GLN A 135 8.78 6.86 2.68
CA GLN A 135 10.10 7.09 3.29
C GLN A 135 10.04 7.06 4.83
N LYS A 136 9.04 7.71 5.43
CA LYS A 136 8.85 7.67 6.89
C LYS A 136 8.61 6.24 7.38
N MET A 137 7.70 5.50 6.75
CA MET A 137 7.42 4.11 7.10
C MET A 137 8.66 3.22 6.95
N ASN A 138 9.44 3.42 5.88
CA ASN A 138 10.64 2.64 5.63
C ASN A 138 11.78 2.94 6.62
N ALA A 139 11.81 4.12 7.25
CA ALA A 139 12.80 4.46 8.28
C ALA A 139 12.51 3.78 9.64
N HIS A 140 11.30 3.25 9.83
CA HIS A 140 10.88 2.54 11.05
C HIS A 140 10.95 1.00 10.92
N HIS A 141 11.52 0.50 9.83
CA HIS A 141 11.73 -0.93 9.53
C HIS A 141 13.22 -1.25 9.44
#